data_AF-A0A5N7BK74-F1
#
_entry.id   AF-A0A5N7BK74-F1
#
_cell.length_a   1.000
_cell.length_b   1.000
_cell.length_c   1.000
_cell.angle_alpha   90.00
_cell.angle_beta   90.00
_cell.angle_gamma   90.00
#
_symmetry.space_group_name_H-M   'P 1'
#
loop_
_entity.id
_entity.type
_entity.pdbx_description
1 polymer ?
#
loop_
_entity_poly.entity_id
_entity_poly.type
_entity_poly.pdbx_seq_one_letter_code
_entity_poly.pdbx_strand_id
1 'polypeptide(L)'
;MTRLAGLRGSGSRSSRATTVESETVDLSPHAIHISDVGRSPTKLPRKPGSDSQSLAIIVANAKGAADSTHLYRLLQREKDYGEFDPMGDFDTDYFCNDYIYNVRFIPPSASGSDLAYLCFMQHVCLVFTYDASSRESWDEMAAACERMRSRCKDGVLPFLARMIAAMGEAEAFATQRDCLFIKFSPATGRGICDAVGSLVELVHGARDQYAMDQEGYPQRYKRAEAFQALFPS
;
A
#
# COMPACT_ATOMS: atom_id res chain seq x y z
N MET A 1 -61.86 -36.92 -2.46
CA MET A 1 -60.47 -36.48 -2.18
C MET A 1 -59.74 -36.27 -3.52
N THR A 2 -59.62 -35.00 -3.91
CA THR A 2 -58.47 -34.25 -4.48
C THR A 2 -57.36 -34.91 -5.34
N ARG A 3 -57.23 -34.41 -6.60
CA ARG A 3 -56.04 -33.99 -7.43
C ARG A 3 -54.96 -35.02 -7.85
N LEU A 4 -54.20 -34.89 -8.96
CA LEU A 4 -53.69 -33.73 -9.72
C LEU A 4 -53.28 -34.09 -11.18
N ALA A 5 -53.28 -33.07 -12.05
CA ALA A 5 -52.71 -32.96 -13.40
C ALA A 5 -51.18 -33.21 -13.44
N GLY A 6 -50.48 -33.44 -14.56
CA GLY A 6 -50.77 -33.27 -15.99
C GLY A 6 -49.57 -32.59 -16.68
N LEU A 7 -49.00 -33.31 -17.65
CA LEU A 7 -48.32 -32.88 -18.89
C LEU A 7 -46.97 -32.11 -18.86
N ARG A 8 -46.03 -32.69 -19.60
CA ARG A 8 -44.74 -32.15 -20.01
C ARG A 8 -44.70 -32.13 -21.54
N GLY A 9 -44.22 -31.03 -22.10
CA GLY A 9 -43.51 -31.01 -23.38
C GLY A 9 -44.21 -30.33 -24.54
N SER A 10 -43.67 -29.18 -24.96
CA SER A 10 -43.32 -28.87 -26.36
C SER A 10 -42.89 -27.40 -26.49
N GLY A 11 -41.85 -27.15 -27.30
CA GLY A 11 -41.86 -25.98 -28.18
C GLY A 11 -40.90 -24.84 -27.87
N SER A 12 -39.75 -24.87 -28.55
CA SER A 12 -38.77 -23.81 -28.75
C SER A 12 -39.36 -22.44 -29.09
N ARG A 13 -38.95 -21.41 -28.33
CA ARG A 13 -38.88 -20.00 -28.76
C ARG A 13 -37.56 -19.42 -28.25
N SER A 14 -36.53 -19.53 -29.08
CA SER A 14 -35.25 -18.84 -28.85
C SER A 14 -35.40 -17.38 -29.30
N SER A 15 -35.78 -16.51 -28.37
CA SER A 15 -35.56 -15.07 -28.50
C SER A 15 -34.13 -14.79 -28.04
N ARG A 16 -33.29 -14.34 -28.98
CA ARG A 16 -31.95 -13.82 -28.71
C ARG A 16 -32.07 -12.62 -27.78
N ALA A 17 -31.84 -12.85 -26.48
CA ALA A 17 -31.64 -11.78 -25.54
C ALA A 17 -30.30 -11.12 -25.91
N THR A 18 -30.37 -9.86 -26.33
CA THR A 18 -29.19 -9.00 -26.40
C THR A 18 -28.77 -8.75 -24.96
N THR A 19 -27.92 -9.62 -24.44
CA THR A 19 -27.17 -9.33 -23.22
C THR A 19 -26.30 -8.13 -23.58
N VAL A 20 -26.74 -6.95 -23.16
CA VAL A 20 -25.83 -5.83 -22.96
C VAL A 20 -24.85 -6.35 -21.91
N GLU A 21 -23.68 -6.78 -22.36
CA GLU A 21 -22.51 -6.85 -21.51
C GLU A 21 -22.29 -5.41 -21.08
N SER A 22 -22.90 -5.03 -19.95
CA SER A 22 -22.42 -3.92 -19.17
C SER A 22 -20.97 -4.28 -18.88
N GLU A 23 -20.03 -3.57 -19.51
CA GLU A 23 -18.65 -3.52 -19.04
C GLU A 23 -18.75 -3.34 -17.53
N THR A 24 -18.42 -4.38 -16.78
CA THR A 24 -18.10 -4.23 -15.38
C THR A 24 -16.86 -3.36 -15.38
N VAL A 25 -17.08 -2.04 -15.29
CA VAL A 25 -16.04 -1.08 -14.97
C VAL A 25 -15.33 -1.68 -13.78
N ASP A 26 -14.03 -1.94 -13.94
CA ASP A 26 -13.21 -2.51 -12.88
C ASP A 26 -13.37 -1.62 -11.65
N LEU A 27 -14.12 -2.10 -10.66
CA LEU A 27 -14.38 -1.40 -9.40
C LEU A 27 -13.18 -1.55 -8.45
N SER A 28 -12.08 -2.14 -8.91
CA SER A 28 -10.86 -2.21 -8.13
C SER A 28 -10.39 -0.79 -7.82
N PRO A 29 -10.10 -0.47 -6.55
CA PRO A 29 -9.55 0.82 -6.20
C PRO A 29 -8.31 1.07 -7.05
N HIS A 30 -8.29 2.21 -7.75
CA HIS A 30 -7.13 2.64 -8.51
C HIS A 30 -6.56 3.90 -7.88
N ALA A 31 -5.31 3.82 -7.41
CA ALA A 31 -4.63 4.94 -6.81
C ALA A 31 -4.01 5.85 -7.87
N ILE A 32 -4.27 7.16 -7.75
CA ILE A 32 -3.81 8.19 -8.69
C ILE A 32 -3.01 9.22 -7.91
N HIS A 33 -1.76 9.47 -8.32
CA HIS A 33 -0.93 10.51 -7.72
C HIS A 33 -1.53 11.91 -7.99
N ILE A 34 -1.49 12.81 -7.01
CA ILE A 34 -2.07 14.17 -7.08
C ILE A 34 -1.68 14.96 -8.34
N SER A 35 -0.45 14.78 -8.84
CA SER A 35 0.02 15.48 -10.05
C SER A 35 -0.67 15.04 -11.33
N ASP A 36 -1.12 13.78 -11.40
CA ASP A 36 -1.70 13.19 -12.61
C ASP A 36 -3.20 13.47 -12.73
N VAL A 37 -3.80 14.00 -11.68
CA VAL A 37 -5.24 14.32 -11.60
C VAL A 37 -5.69 15.35 -12.64
N GLY A 38 -4.78 16.18 -13.16
CA GLY A 38 -4.96 16.99 -14.37
C GLY A 38 -6.31 17.70 -14.59
N ARG A 39 -6.38 19.01 -14.27
CA ARG A 39 -7.06 20.05 -15.07
C ARG A 39 -8.57 19.90 -15.45
N SER A 40 -9.35 19.01 -14.86
CA SER A 40 -10.82 19.03 -14.99
C SER A 40 -11.48 19.31 -13.64
N PRO A 41 -11.93 20.55 -13.38
CA PRO A 41 -12.32 21.02 -12.05
C PRO A 41 -13.72 20.55 -11.59
N THR A 42 -14.13 19.31 -11.90
CA THR A 42 -15.54 18.95 -11.62
C THR A 42 -15.84 17.55 -11.10
N LYS A 43 -14.92 16.58 -11.06
CA LYS A 43 -15.31 15.20 -10.69
C LYS A 43 -14.21 14.38 -10.02
N LEU A 44 -13.59 14.90 -8.95
CA LEU A 44 -13.13 13.99 -7.92
C LEU A 44 -14.22 13.95 -6.85
N PRO A 45 -14.84 12.79 -6.56
CA PRO A 45 -15.85 12.69 -5.53
C PRO A 45 -15.14 12.77 -4.18
N ARG A 46 -14.76 13.96 -3.74
CA ARG A 46 -14.40 14.15 -2.34
C ARG A 46 -15.70 14.03 -1.56
N LYS A 47 -15.84 12.99 -0.75
CA LYS A 47 -16.95 12.90 0.18
C LYS A 47 -16.86 14.09 1.14
N PRO A 48 -17.87 14.97 1.22
CA PRO A 48 -17.82 16.09 2.16
C PRO A 48 -17.62 15.56 3.57
N GLY A 49 -16.57 16.03 4.26
CA GLY A 49 -16.22 15.57 5.60
C GLY A 49 -15.38 14.28 5.67
N SER A 50 -14.84 13.77 4.55
CA SER A 50 -13.79 12.74 4.64
C SER A 50 -12.46 13.39 5.01
N ASP A 51 -12.01 13.13 6.24
CA ASP A 51 -10.67 13.51 6.69
C ASP A 51 -9.61 12.81 5.83
N SER A 52 -8.55 13.55 5.48
CA SER A 52 -7.39 13.00 4.81
C SER A 52 -6.82 11.83 5.62
N GLN A 53 -6.53 10.73 4.95
CA GLN A 53 -5.94 9.55 5.56
C GLN A 53 -4.42 9.70 5.58
N SER A 54 -3.75 9.43 6.70
CA SER A 54 -2.29 9.43 6.76
C SER A 54 -1.75 8.03 6.56
N LEU A 55 -0.85 7.85 5.59
CA LEU A 55 -0.12 6.62 5.32
C LEU A 55 1.37 6.82 5.58
N ALA A 56 1.93 6.09 6.55
CA ALA A 56 3.37 5.99 6.72
C ALA A 56 3.95 4.78 6.00
N ILE A 57 5.00 5.01 5.23
CA ILE A 57 5.83 3.99 4.62
C ILE A 57 7.15 3.97 5.39
N ILE A 58 7.35 2.93 6.20
CA ILE A 58 8.63 2.67 6.87
C ILE A 58 9.58 2.07 5.84
N VAL A 59 10.74 2.71 5.63
CA VAL A 59 11.74 2.26 4.66
C VAL A 59 12.89 1.59 5.39
N ALA A 60 12.92 0.25 5.35
CA ALA A 60 14.02 -0.56 5.87
C ALA A 60 15.06 -0.78 4.76
N ASN A 61 16.04 0.11 4.67
CA ASN A 61 17.07 0.05 3.65
C ASN A 61 18.26 -0.82 4.07
N ALA A 62 18.66 -1.73 3.20
CA ALA A 62 19.95 -2.41 3.32
C ALA A 62 21.10 -1.45 3.00
N LYS A 63 22.32 -1.84 3.34
CA LYS A 63 23.53 -1.09 3.05
C LYS A 63 23.63 -0.80 1.55
N GLY A 64 23.92 0.46 1.22
CA GLY A 64 24.04 0.95 -0.16
C GLY A 64 22.72 1.11 -0.92
N ALA A 65 21.58 0.76 -0.30
CA ALA A 65 20.27 0.89 -0.92
C ALA A 65 19.64 2.27 -0.70
N ALA A 66 18.58 2.56 -1.45
CA ALA A 66 17.81 3.80 -1.31
C ALA A 66 17.13 3.88 0.07
N ASP A 67 17.40 4.94 0.82
CA ASP A 67 16.70 5.28 2.06
C ASP A 67 15.37 6.01 1.79
N SER A 68 14.66 6.41 2.85
CA SER A 68 13.36 7.12 2.75
C SER A 68 13.47 8.43 1.95
N THR A 69 14.54 9.18 2.14
CA THR A 69 14.77 10.45 1.43
C THR A 69 15.04 10.18 -0.04
N HIS A 70 15.80 9.14 -0.35
CA HIS A 70 16.13 8.76 -1.71
C HIS A 70 14.89 8.27 -2.48
N LEU A 71 14.03 7.45 -1.86
CA LEU A 71 12.76 7.04 -2.47
C LEU A 71 11.87 8.25 -2.75
N TYR A 72 11.72 9.17 -1.79
CA TYR A 72 10.96 10.39 -2.03
C TYR A 72 11.52 11.23 -3.21
N ARG A 73 12.84 11.34 -3.31
CA ARG A 73 13.50 12.02 -4.45
C ARG A 73 13.23 11.32 -5.78
N LEU A 74 13.20 9.99 -5.80
CA LEU A 74 12.84 9.24 -7.02
C LEU A 74 11.40 9.54 -7.43
N LEU A 75 10.48 9.66 -6.47
CA LEU A 75 9.09 10.03 -6.73
C LEU A 75 9.00 11.44 -7.34
N GLN A 76 9.74 12.41 -6.79
CA GLN A 76 9.81 13.76 -7.37
C GLN A 76 10.35 13.75 -8.81
N ARG A 77 11.41 12.96 -9.08
CA ARG A 77 11.99 12.83 -10.42
C ARG A 77 11.02 12.21 -11.41
N GLU A 78 10.26 11.18 -11.02
CA GLU A 78 9.27 10.57 -11.92
C GLU A 78 8.17 11.55 -12.31
N LYS A 79 7.85 12.51 -11.44
CA LYS A 79 6.81 13.52 -11.67
C LYS A 79 7.32 14.85 -12.22
N ASP A 80 8.61 14.95 -12.55
CA ASP A 80 9.26 16.19 -12.98
C ASP A 80 8.98 17.37 -12.02
N TYR A 81 8.77 17.11 -10.72
CA TYR A 81 8.67 18.19 -9.73
C TYR A 81 10.03 18.88 -9.61
N GLY A 82 9.98 20.22 -9.54
CA GLY A 82 11.15 21.10 -9.48
C GLY A 82 12.05 20.89 -8.25
N GLU A 83 13.01 21.80 -8.11
CA GLU A 83 14.14 21.76 -7.16
C GLU A 83 13.76 21.21 -5.76
N PHE A 84 14.55 20.24 -5.29
CA PHE A 84 14.35 19.56 -4.00
C PHE A 84 14.32 20.58 -2.84
N ASP A 85 13.20 20.65 -2.12
CA ASP A 85 13.11 21.40 -0.86
C ASP A 85 13.55 20.52 0.32
N PRO A 86 14.74 20.78 0.93
CA PRO A 86 15.20 20.05 2.09
C PRO A 86 14.38 20.29 3.36
N MET A 87 13.49 21.30 3.37
CA MET A 87 12.60 21.64 4.49
C MET A 87 11.19 21.08 4.33
N GLY A 88 10.87 20.42 3.20
CA GLY A 88 9.56 19.82 2.95
C GLY A 88 9.33 18.55 3.78
N ASP A 89 8.06 18.23 4.04
CA ASP A 89 7.65 17.16 4.97
C ASP A 89 7.83 15.71 4.45
N PHE A 90 8.52 15.53 3.31
CA PHE A 90 8.72 14.28 2.58
C PHE A 90 7.41 13.52 2.29
N ASP A 91 6.36 14.29 2.01
CA ASP A 91 5.01 13.81 1.81
C ASP A 91 4.51 14.02 0.37
N THR A 92 3.53 13.21 -0.02
CA THR A 92 2.81 13.36 -1.29
C THR A 92 1.41 12.80 -1.17
N ASP A 93 0.50 13.27 -2.01
CA ASP A 93 -0.90 12.88 -1.96
C ASP A 93 -1.26 11.90 -3.09
N TYR A 94 -2.05 10.88 -2.73
CA TYR A 94 -2.70 9.96 -3.65
C TYR A 94 -4.20 9.97 -3.45
N PHE A 95 -4.96 9.95 -4.54
CA PHE A 95 -6.38 9.64 -4.51
C PHE A 95 -6.56 8.15 -4.66
N CYS A 96 -7.48 7.57 -3.91
CA CYS A 96 -7.92 6.20 -4.12
C CYS A 96 -9.41 6.14 -3.78
N ASN A 97 -10.24 5.91 -4.81
CA ASN A 97 -11.67 6.16 -4.77
C ASN A 97 -11.99 7.59 -4.27
N ASP A 98 -12.82 7.71 -3.23
CA ASP A 98 -13.27 9.00 -2.66
C ASP A 98 -12.35 9.54 -1.55
N TYR A 99 -11.19 8.90 -1.34
CA TYR A 99 -10.26 9.21 -0.25
C TYR A 99 -8.95 9.82 -0.75
N ILE A 100 -8.41 10.73 0.06
CA ILE A 100 -7.06 11.27 -0.10
C ILE A 100 -6.16 10.60 0.94
N TYR A 101 -5.03 10.08 0.47
CA TYR A 101 -3.96 9.54 1.29
C TYR A 101 -2.76 10.46 1.22
N ASN A 102 -2.41 11.08 2.35
CA ASN A 102 -1.13 11.76 2.52
C ASN A 102 -0.09 10.70 2.90
N VAL A 103 0.84 10.46 1.98
CA VAL A 103 1.84 9.41 2.04
C VAL A 103 3.17 9.99 2.48
N ARG A 104 3.75 9.45 3.54
CA ARG A 104 5.05 9.89 4.08
C ARG A 104 6.05 8.74 4.13
N PHE A 105 7.28 9.00 3.71
CA PHE A 105 8.39 8.05 3.87
C PHE A 105 9.15 8.34 5.16
N ILE A 106 9.28 7.34 6.04
CA ILE A 106 9.98 7.51 7.32
C ILE A 106 11.07 6.43 7.52
N PRO A 107 12.20 6.78 8.16
CA PRO A 107 13.18 5.78 8.55
C PRO A 107 12.66 4.95 9.73
N PRO A 108 13.19 3.72 9.96
CA PRO A 108 12.76 2.88 11.07
C PRO A 108 12.96 3.54 12.44
N SER A 109 13.99 4.37 12.60
CA SER A 109 14.28 5.11 13.83
C SER A 109 13.20 6.13 14.19
N ALA A 110 12.48 6.68 13.22
CA ALA A 110 11.37 7.61 13.47
C ALA A 110 10.11 6.89 14.00
N SER A 111 10.05 5.57 13.90
CA SER A 111 8.92 4.76 14.37
C SER A 111 9.07 4.24 15.81
N GLY A 112 10.25 4.40 16.44
CA GLY A 112 10.58 3.74 17.71
C GLY A 112 10.25 4.52 18.99
N SER A 113 9.89 5.80 18.92
CA SER A 113 9.99 6.69 20.10
C SER A 113 8.70 6.96 20.88
N ASP A 114 7.50 6.61 20.40
CA ASP A 114 6.26 6.88 21.14
C ASP A 114 5.13 5.88 20.83
N LEU A 115 4.75 5.06 21.82
CA LEU A 115 3.61 4.13 21.75
C LEU A 115 2.30 4.87 21.46
N ALA A 116 2.10 6.06 22.05
CA ALA A 116 0.90 6.84 21.84
C ALA A 116 0.80 7.27 20.38
N TYR A 117 1.89 7.81 19.82
CA TYR A 117 1.99 8.14 18.39
C TYR A 117 1.68 6.93 17.49
N LEU A 118 2.27 5.77 17.78
CA LEU A 118 2.03 4.54 17.01
C LEU A 118 0.57 4.05 17.09
N CYS A 119 -0.11 4.24 18.23
CA CYS A 119 -1.53 3.92 18.36
C CYS A 119 -2.45 4.84 17.52
N PHE A 120 -1.97 6.03 17.15
CA PHE A 120 -2.69 6.92 16.23
C PHE A 120 -2.44 6.61 14.75
N MET A 121 -1.46 5.76 14.44
CA MET A 121 -1.16 5.39 13.06
C MET A 121 -2.08 4.26 12.56
N GLN A 122 -3.07 4.63 11.75
CA GLN A 122 -3.99 3.67 11.13
C GLN A 122 -3.31 2.92 9.98
N HIS A 123 -2.64 3.66 9.08
CA HIS A 123 -2.10 3.11 7.84
C HIS A 123 -0.58 3.12 7.87
N VAL A 124 0.02 1.94 8.01
CA VAL A 124 1.49 1.77 8.02
C VAL A 124 1.88 0.62 7.11
N CYS A 125 2.85 0.87 6.25
CA CYS A 125 3.46 -0.11 5.35
C CYS A 125 4.96 -0.25 5.63
N LEU A 126 5.53 -1.37 5.19
CA LEU A 126 6.97 -1.60 5.23
C LEU A 126 7.51 -1.79 3.82
N VAL A 127 8.53 -1.03 3.45
CA VAL A 127 9.28 -1.19 2.22
C VAL A 127 10.71 -1.61 2.58
N PHE A 128 11.13 -2.77 2.09
CA PHE A 128 12.53 -3.17 2.08
C PHE A 128 13.18 -2.69 0.79
N THR A 129 14.34 -2.06 0.90
CA THR A 129 15.16 -1.70 -0.27
C THR A 129 16.51 -2.42 -0.22
N TYR A 130 17.01 -2.81 -1.39
CA TYR A 130 18.35 -3.38 -1.54
C TYR A 130 18.97 -2.92 -2.86
N ASP A 131 20.30 -2.89 -2.91
CA ASP A 131 21.05 -2.66 -4.14
C ASP A 131 21.19 -3.99 -4.91
N ALA A 132 20.57 -4.03 -6.09
CA ALA A 132 20.56 -5.21 -6.96
C ALA A 132 21.95 -5.65 -7.45
N SER A 133 22.93 -4.73 -7.44
CA SER A 133 24.30 -5.01 -7.82
C SER A 133 25.14 -5.57 -6.66
N SER A 134 24.59 -5.56 -5.43
CA SER A 134 25.30 -5.95 -4.22
C SER A 134 24.67 -7.19 -3.58
N ARG A 135 25.43 -8.30 -3.61
CA ARG A 135 25.03 -9.52 -2.92
C ARG A 135 24.92 -9.32 -1.41
N GLU A 136 25.81 -8.49 -0.83
CA GLU A 136 25.77 -8.12 0.59
C GLU A 136 24.45 -7.40 0.92
N SER A 137 24.04 -6.43 0.09
CA SER A 137 22.77 -5.70 0.26
C SER A 137 21.56 -6.63 0.16
N TRP A 138 21.58 -7.57 -0.79
CA TRP A 138 20.56 -8.62 -0.90
C TRP A 138 20.47 -9.49 0.35
N ASP A 139 21.60 -10.03 0.82
CA ASP A 139 21.63 -10.95 1.97
C ASP A 139 21.18 -10.22 3.25
N GLU A 140 21.55 -8.95 3.42
CA GLU A 140 21.08 -8.10 4.53
C GLU A 140 19.56 -7.88 4.48
N MET A 141 19.03 -7.51 3.31
CA MET A 141 17.59 -7.31 3.12
C MET A 141 16.81 -8.61 3.38
N ALA A 142 17.26 -9.73 2.82
CA ALA A 142 16.62 -11.02 3.01
C ALA A 142 16.61 -11.43 4.49
N ALA A 143 17.73 -11.23 5.19
CA ALA A 143 17.82 -11.47 6.62
C ALA A 143 16.93 -10.52 7.44
N ALA A 144 16.81 -9.25 7.06
CA ALA A 144 15.89 -8.30 7.70
C ALA A 144 14.42 -8.73 7.51
N CYS A 145 14.05 -9.15 6.30
CA CYS A 145 12.71 -9.66 5.99
C CYS A 145 12.39 -10.92 6.82
N GLU A 146 13.31 -11.87 6.94
CA GLU A 146 13.12 -13.07 7.77
C GLU A 146 13.04 -12.76 9.27
N ARG A 147 13.89 -11.84 9.77
CA ARG A 147 13.84 -11.39 11.16
C ARG A 147 12.52 -10.71 11.49
N MET A 148 12.00 -9.88 10.60
CA MET A 148 10.68 -9.26 10.76
C MET A 148 9.58 -10.34 10.77
N ARG A 149 9.61 -11.25 9.79
CA ARG A 149 8.63 -12.34 9.70
C ARG A 149 8.64 -13.24 10.94
N SER A 150 9.80 -13.54 11.51
CA SER A 150 9.91 -14.38 12.72
C SER A 150 9.36 -13.69 13.95
N ARG A 151 9.53 -12.37 14.08
CA ARG A 151 8.99 -11.56 15.19
C ARG A 151 7.48 -11.33 15.09
N CYS A 152 6.92 -11.32 13.88
CA CYS A 152 5.47 -11.20 13.67
C CYS A 152 4.69 -12.53 13.80
N LYS A 153 5.34 -13.65 14.19
CA LYS A 153 4.69 -14.97 14.30
C LYS A 153 3.63 -15.06 15.38
N ASP A 154 3.61 -14.15 16.35
CA ASP A 154 2.62 -14.11 17.45
C ASP A 154 1.25 -13.55 17.02
N GLY A 155 0.96 -13.50 15.72
CA GLY A 155 -0.37 -13.23 15.16
C GLY A 155 -0.71 -11.75 14.94
N VAL A 156 0.13 -10.82 15.40
CA VAL A 156 -0.02 -9.39 15.12
C VAL A 156 0.74 -9.02 13.86
N LEU A 157 0.04 -8.53 12.83
CA LEU A 157 0.62 -8.06 11.57
C LEU A 157 0.72 -6.52 11.60
N PRO A 158 1.86 -5.95 12.03
CA PRO A 158 1.92 -4.51 12.28
C PRO A 158 1.85 -3.64 11.02
N PHE A 159 1.99 -4.23 9.84
CA PHE A 159 1.92 -3.53 8.56
C PHE A 159 0.69 -3.98 7.78
N LEU A 160 -0.03 -3.02 7.18
CA LEU A 160 -1.14 -3.32 6.26
C LEU A 160 -0.64 -3.91 4.94
N ALA A 161 0.55 -3.51 4.52
CA ALA A 161 1.21 -4.03 3.34
C ALA A 161 2.74 -4.04 3.53
N ARG A 162 3.39 -4.96 2.82
CA ARG A 162 4.84 -5.09 2.75
C ARG A 162 5.29 -5.13 1.30
N MET A 163 6.43 -4.53 1.04
CA MET A 163 7.00 -4.45 -0.29
C MET A 163 8.51 -4.66 -0.25
N ILE A 164 9.04 -5.29 -1.29
CA ILE A 164 10.46 -5.31 -1.61
C ILE A 164 10.62 -4.48 -2.88
N ALA A 165 11.42 -3.41 -2.79
CA ALA A 165 11.56 -2.44 -3.85
C ALA A 165 13.04 -2.36 -4.26
N ALA A 166 13.34 -2.75 -5.51
CA ALA A 166 14.71 -2.79 -6.01
C ALA A 166 14.81 -2.82 -7.53
N MET A 167 16.02 -2.63 -8.04
CA MET A 167 16.32 -2.73 -9.48
C MET A 167 16.54 -4.16 -9.99
N GLY A 168 16.52 -5.15 -9.09
CA GLY A 168 16.95 -6.53 -9.36
C GLY A 168 15.80 -7.49 -9.63
N GLU A 169 16.05 -8.80 -9.48
CA GLU A 169 15.02 -9.84 -9.52
C GLU A 169 14.83 -10.42 -8.12
N ALA A 170 13.66 -10.19 -7.51
CA ALA A 170 13.31 -10.77 -6.21
C ALA A 170 11.84 -11.20 -6.13
N GLU A 171 11.14 -11.28 -7.26
CA GLU A 171 9.70 -11.52 -7.31
C GLU A 171 9.30 -12.85 -6.66
N ALA A 172 10.03 -13.93 -6.96
CA ALA A 172 9.79 -15.23 -6.34
C ALA A 172 10.02 -15.19 -4.82
N PHE A 173 11.06 -14.48 -4.37
CA PHE A 173 11.37 -14.32 -2.95
C PHE A 173 10.27 -13.52 -2.22
N ALA A 174 9.81 -12.43 -2.83
CA ALA A 174 8.76 -11.56 -2.31
C ALA A 174 7.42 -12.29 -2.25
N THR A 175 7.04 -12.98 -3.32
CA THR A 175 5.79 -13.77 -3.41
C THR A 175 5.75 -14.84 -2.32
N GLN A 176 6.85 -15.57 -2.12
CA GLN A 176 6.94 -16.58 -1.05
C GLN A 176 6.75 -15.99 0.35
N ARG A 177 6.98 -14.68 0.53
CA ARG A 177 6.92 -13.96 1.80
C ARG A 177 5.72 -13.04 1.93
N ASP A 178 4.78 -13.11 0.98
CA ASP A 178 3.59 -12.26 0.98
C ASP A 178 3.98 -10.77 1.05
N CYS A 179 4.89 -10.40 0.15
CA CYS A 179 5.33 -9.04 -0.10
C CYS A 179 5.09 -8.71 -1.57
N LEU A 180 4.68 -7.47 -1.83
CA LEU A 180 4.74 -6.92 -3.19
C LEU A 180 6.19 -6.82 -3.64
N PHE A 181 6.42 -7.04 -4.94
CA PHE A 181 7.72 -6.77 -5.55
C PHE A 181 7.58 -5.68 -6.59
N ILE A 182 8.41 -4.65 -6.50
CA ILE A 182 8.46 -3.58 -7.49
C ILE A 182 9.88 -3.37 -7.99
N LYS A 183 9.95 -3.07 -9.29
CA LYS A 183 11.11 -2.49 -9.94
C LYS A 183 10.86 -1.02 -10.26
N PHE A 184 11.83 -0.18 -9.92
CA PHE A 184 11.83 1.22 -10.32
C PHE A 184 13.21 1.62 -10.86
N SER A 185 13.24 2.67 -11.67
CA SER A 185 14.48 3.21 -12.24
C SER A 185 15.23 4.06 -11.21
N PRO A 186 16.52 3.81 -10.92
CA PRO A 186 17.30 4.66 -10.02
C PRO A 186 17.60 6.04 -10.61
N ALA A 187 17.61 6.13 -11.95
CA ALA A 187 17.96 7.35 -12.67
C ALA A 187 16.74 8.26 -12.76
N THR A 188 15.61 7.71 -13.20
CA THR A 188 14.40 8.49 -13.54
C THR A 188 13.31 8.39 -12.48
N GLY A 189 13.41 7.47 -11.52
CA GLY A 189 12.33 7.16 -10.60
C GLY A 189 11.20 6.32 -11.19
N ARG A 190 11.12 6.19 -12.53
CA ARG A 190 10.05 5.48 -13.25
C ARG A 190 9.62 4.20 -12.55
N GLY A 191 8.33 4.09 -12.26
CA GLY A 191 7.68 2.98 -11.58
C GLY A 191 7.48 3.16 -10.07
N ILE A 192 8.03 4.21 -9.45
CA ILE A 192 7.83 4.44 -8.01
C ILE A 192 6.43 4.98 -7.70
N CYS A 193 5.83 5.76 -8.59
CA CYS A 193 4.46 6.22 -8.43
C CYS A 193 3.46 5.07 -8.46
N ASP A 194 3.60 4.15 -9.41
CA ASP A 194 2.77 2.94 -9.50
C ASP A 194 2.95 2.08 -8.24
N ALA A 195 4.18 1.95 -7.74
CA ALA A 195 4.49 1.20 -6.53
C ALA A 195 3.78 1.76 -5.29
N VAL A 196 3.89 3.08 -5.09
CA VAL A 196 3.20 3.75 -3.98
C VAL A 196 1.69 3.68 -4.18
N GLY A 197 1.21 3.80 -5.42
CA GLY A 197 -0.19 3.58 -5.78
C GLY A 197 -0.68 2.21 -5.33
N SER A 198 0.04 1.13 -5.64
CA SER A 198 -0.32 -0.22 -5.18
C SER A 198 -0.33 -0.36 -3.66
N LEU A 199 0.56 0.33 -2.93
CA LEU A 199 0.47 0.37 -1.45
C LEU A 199 -0.79 1.08 -0.98
N VAL A 200 -1.12 2.21 -1.60
CA VAL A 200 -2.33 2.97 -1.27
C VAL A 200 -3.58 2.13 -1.53
N GLU A 201 -3.63 1.36 -2.62
CA GLU A 201 -4.74 0.45 -2.94
C GLU A 201 -4.87 -0.68 -1.90
N LEU A 202 -3.77 -1.32 -1.52
CA LEU A 202 -3.76 -2.35 -0.47
C LEU A 202 -4.22 -1.79 0.88
N VAL A 203 -3.69 -0.63 1.26
CA VAL A 203 -4.07 0.10 2.48
C VAL A 203 -5.54 0.46 2.44
N HIS A 204 -6.03 0.93 1.29
CA HIS A 204 -7.43 1.27 1.12
C HIS A 204 -8.35 0.07 1.32
N GLY A 205 -7.96 -1.10 0.79
CA GLY A 205 -8.67 -2.36 1.00
C GLY A 205 -8.64 -2.84 2.47
N ALA A 206 -7.56 -2.54 3.19
CA ALA A 206 -7.36 -2.95 4.59
C ALA A 206 -7.64 -1.85 5.63
N ARG A 207 -8.20 -0.71 5.22
CA ARG A 207 -8.31 0.51 6.05
C ARG A 207 -9.07 0.30 7.36
N ASP A 208 -10.01 -0.64 7.38
CA ASP A 208 -10.85 -0.94 8.55
C ASP A 208 -10.20 -1.95 9.50
N GLN A 209 -9.02 -2.50 9.16
CA GLN A 209 -8.31 -3.50 9.97
C GLN A 209 -7.88 -2.96 11.35
N TYR A 210 -7.63 -1.66 11.45
CA TYR A 210 -7.25 -0.98 12.70
C TYR A 210 -8.17 0.20 12.96
N ALA A 211 -9.40 -0.08 13.41
CA ALA A 211 -10.40 0.94 13.67
C ALA A 211 -9.89 2.03 14.63
N MET A 212 -10.21 3.29 14.31
CA MET A 212 -9.75 4.45 15.08
C MET A 212 -10.62 4.76 16.31
N ASP A 213 -11.72 4.05 16.50
CA ASP A 213 -12.60 4.16 17.65
C ASP A 213 -12.02 3.50 18.92
N GLN A 214 -12.75 3.60 20.02
CA GLN A 214 -12.34 3.03 21.31
C GLN A 214 -12.27 1.49 21.29
N GLU A 215 -13.08 0.83 20.46
CA GLU A 215 -13.10 -0.63 20.35
C GLU A 215 -11.84 -1.15 19.66
N GLY A 216 -11.29 -0.40 18.70
CA GLY A 216 -10.04 -0.71 18.02
C GLY A 216 -8.78 -0.39 18.82
N TYR A 217 -8.88 0.30 19.96
CA TYR A 217 -7.71 0.70 20.76
C TYR A 217 -6.83 -0.48 21.23
N PRO A 218 -7.37 -1.57 21.81
CA PRO A 218 -6.53 -2.70 22.25
C PRO A 218 -5.72 -3.34 21.12
N GLN A 219 -6.28 -3.39 19.91
CA GLN A 219 -5.59 -3.94 18.74
C GLN A 219 -4.47 -3.00 18.26
N ARG A 220 -4.72 -1.68 18.24
CA ARG A 220 -3.70 -0.67 17.92
C ARG A 220 -2.58 -0.62 18.95
N TYR A 221 -2.90 -0.82 20.22
CA TYR A 221 -1.91 -0.92 21.29
C TYR A 221 -0.98 -2.14 21.11
N LYS A 222 -1.54 -3.34 20.89
CA LYS A 222 -0.74 -4.54 20.58
C LYS A 222 0.12 -4.37 19.32
N ARG A 223 -0.40 -3.68 18.31
CA ARG A 223 0.35 -3.30 17.11
C ARG A 223 1.52 -2.37 17.44
N ALA A 224 1.32 -1.37 18.29
CA ALA A 224 2.35 -0.45 18.72
C ALA A 224 3.47 -1.18 19.50
N GLU A 225 3.13 -2.14 20.36
CA GLU A 225 4.11 -3.01 21.02
C GLU A 225 4.93 -3.83 20.01
N ALA A 226 4.26 -4.38 18.99
CA ALA A 226 4.95 -5.11 17.91
C ALA A 226 5.91 -4.21 17.12
N PHE A 227 5.55 -2.94 16.87
CA PHE A 227 6.46 -1.96 16.26
C PHE A 227 7.70 -1.71 17.11
N GLN A 228 7.54 -1.51 18.42
CA GLN A 228 8.69 -1.32 19.32
C GLN A 228 9.61 -2.55 19.35
N ALA A 229 9.04 -3.75 19.33
CA ALA A 229 9.81 -4.98 19.27
C ALA A 229 10.57 -5.14 17.93
N LEU A 230 10.04 -4.61 16.84
CA LEU A 230 10.69 -4.63 15.52
C LEU A 230 11.79 -3.58 15.40
N PHE A 231 11.56 -2.38 15.91
CA PHE A 231 12.45 -1.22 15.81
C PHE A 231 12.79 -0.66 17.20
N PRO A 232 13.63 -1.38 17.98
CA PRO A 232 14.05 -0.88 19.28
C PRO A 232 14.89 0.39 19.10
N SER A 233 14.69 1.36 20.01
CA SER A 233 15.45 2.61 20.11
C SER A 233 16.92 2.40 20.46
#